data_AF-A0A109JX49-F1
#
_entry.id   AF-A0A109JX49-F1
#
_cell.length_a   1.000
_cell.length_b   1.000
_cell.length_c   1.000
_cell.angle_alpha   90.00
_cell.angle_beta   90.00
_cell.angle_gamma   90.00
#
_symmetry.space_group_name_H-M   'P 1'
#
loop_
_entity.id
_entity.type
_entity.pdbx_description
1 polymer ?
#
loop_
_entity_poly.entity_id
_entity_poly.type
_entity_poly.pdbx_seq_one_letter_code
_entity_poly.pdbx_strand_id
1 'polypeptide(L)'
;MTIANKQTTEDVAAGIRRRVFVHTMRNNGGYLSQACSAAESLAFLYNEALVLGEPTLPKTPLPFAGVPSSKNPDAFTGAGYHGAFAPEYDRFIVSPAHYALVIYSALIQVGRMDENALDHFNRDGGSVEMIGAEHSPGMEVTTGSLAQGLSMASGIAWARKRRGEPGKVWVYMSDGEFQEGQTWECLAAMSYHGIDNIRVVVDVNRQQCDGAMSSVLDLGDLPARIASFGATCRSIDGHDLQAFRAAANSSEARRPLVILANTSPYEGMPFLKKRFPRLHYVRFKSAEEREEMQTAIGTELRVDPAEIARA
;
A
#
# COMPACT_ATOMS: atom_id res chain seq x y z
N MET A 1 -7.52 -1.77 -22.12
CA MET A 1 -7.55 -3.15 -21.60
C MET A 1 -6.66 -3.16 -20.37
N THR A 2 -7.16 -3.59 -19.22
CA THR A 2 -6.32 -3.86 -18.05
C THR A 2 -5.39 -5.03 -18.37
N ILE A 3 -4.10 -4.94 -17.99
CA ILE A 3 -3.18 -6.08 -18.09
C ILE A 3 -3.80 -7.24 -17.31
N ALA A 4 -4.23 -8.28 -18.01
CA ALA A 4 -4.79 -9.47 -17.37
C ALA A 4 -3.65 -10.21 -16.67
N ASN A 5 -3.61 -10.12 -15.34
CA ASN A 5 -2.73 -10.97 -14.54
C ASN A 5 -3.25 -12.41 -14.58
N LYS A 6 -2.35 -13.37 -14.75
CA LYS A 6 -2.68 -14.79 -14.81
C LYS A 6 -2.80 -15.42 -13.41
N GLN A 7 -2.27 -14.74 -12.39
CA GLN A 7 -2.30 -15.21 -11.00
C GLN A 7 -3.65 -14.92 -10.36
N THR A 8 -4.09 -15.81 -9.45
CA THR A 8 -5.22 -15.51 -8.58
C THR A 8 -4.84 -14.39 -7.59
N THR A 9 -5.83 -13.73 -7.01
CA THR A 9 -5.58 -12.67 -6.02
C THR A 9 -4.91 -13.24 -4.76
N GLU A 10 -5.27 -14.46 -4.39
CA GLU A 10 -4.65 -15.23 -3.32
C GLU A 10 -3.16 -15.51 -3.61
N ASP A 11 -2.82 -15.91 -4.84
CA ASP A 11 -1.43 -16.12 -5.26
C ASP A 11 -0.63 -14.83 -5.26
N VAL A 12 -1.23 -13.71 -5.68
CA VAL A 12 -0.60 -12.37 -5.61
C VAL A 12 -0.31 -12.00 -4.15
N ALA A 13 -1.26 -12.20 -3.24
CA ALA A 13 -1.07 -11.92 -1.81
C ALA A 13 0.04 -12.78 -1.19
N ALA A 14 0.05 -14.08 -1.48
CA ALA A 14 1.12 -14.99 -1.04
C ALA A 14 2.48 -14.58 -1.63
N GLY A 15 2.51 -14.22 -2.91
CA GLY A 15 3.69 -13.75 -3.61
C GLY A 15 4.26 -12.43 -3.08
N ILE A 16 3.41 -11.52 -2.59
CA ILE A 16 3.83 -10.29 -1.90
C ILE A 16 4.60 -10.67 -0.62
N ARG A 17 3.97 -11.44 0.28
CA ARG A 17 4.59 -11.87 1.55
C ARG A 17 5.95 -12.53 1.34
N ARG A 18 6.00 -13.48 0.41
CA ARG A 18 7.19 -14.23 0.05
C ARG A 18 8.34 -13.33 -0.42
N ARG A 19 8.05 -12.37 -1.29
CA ARG A 19 9.06 -11.47 -1.85
C ARG A 19 9.62 -10.51 -0.79
N VAL A 20 8.75 -9.95 0.05
CA VAL A 20 9.17 -9.09 1.15
C VAL A 20 10.01 -9.86 2.17
N PHE A 21 9.66 -11.12 2.45
CA PHE A 21 10.47 -12.01 3.29
C PHE A 21 11.85 -12.26 2.71
N VAL A 22 11.96 -12.71 1.45
CA VAL A 22 13.25 -12.95 0.78
C VAL A 22 14.09 -11.69 0.76
N HIS A 23 13.51 -10.54 0.41
CA HIS A 23 14.21 -9.25 0.44
C HIS A 23 14.76 -8.94 1.83
N THR A 24 13.94 -9.11 2.87
CA THR A 24 14.32 -8.85 4.28
C THR A 24 15.50 -9.74 4.70
N MET A 25 15.45 -11.03 4.34
CA MET A 25 16.52 -11.97 4.64
C MET A 25 17.82 -11.60 3.92
N ARG A 26 17.77 -11.13 2.68
CA ARG A 26 18.97 -10.74 1.91
C ARG A 26 19.59 -9.41 2.38
N ASN A 27 18.77 -8.46 2.83
CA ASN A 27 19.20 -7.08 3.08
C ASN A 27 19.29 -6.68 4.56
N ASN A 28 19.22 -7.65 5.48
CA ASN A 28 19.34 -7.44 6.92
C ASN A 28 18.28 -6.47 7.50
N GLY A 29 17.12 -6.37 6.84
CA GLY A 29 15.97 -5.66 7.37
C GLY A 29 14.86 -5.40 6.36
N GLY A 30 13.66 -5.12 6.88
CA GLY A 30 12.49 -4.89 6.04
C GLY A 30 11.17 -4.79 6.82
N TYR A 31 10.13 -4.38 6.09
CA TYR A 31 8.77 -4.14 6.57
C TYR A 31 7.92 -5.41 6.50
N LEU A 32 8.31 -6.47 7.24
CA LEU A 32 7.59 -7.75 7.22
C LEU A 32 6.14 -7.61 7.72
N SER A 33 5.92 -6.79 8.75
CA SER A 33 4.59 -6.63 9.33
C SER A 33 3.57 -6.04 8.37
N GLN A 34 4.02 -5.12 7.53
CA GLN A 34 3.22 -4.48 6.51
C GLN A 34 2.92 -5.46 5.37
N ALA A 35 3.85 -6.36 5.05
CA ALA A 35 3.55 -7.43 4.10
C ALA A 35 2.50 -8.41 4.64
N CYS A 36 2.55 -8.72 5.93
CA CYS A 36 1.55 -9.54 6.59
C CYS A 36 0.16 -8.91 6.57
N SER A 37 0.06 -7.63 6.94
CA SER A 37 -1.23 -6.94 7.06
C SER A 37 -1.82 -6.51 5.71
N ALA A 38 -0.99 -6.07 4.77
CA ALA A 38 -1.47 -5.42 3.55
C ALA A 38 -1.65 -6.35 2.34
N ALA A 39 -1.12 -7.58 2.37
CA ALA A 39 -1.03 -8.43 1.18
C ALA A 39 -2.37 -8.67 0.47
N GLU A 40 -3.43 -9.08 1.19
CA GLU A 40 -4.75 -9.29 0.59
C GLU A 40 -5.32 -8.00 -0.01
N SER A 41 -5.22 -6.90 0.73
CA SER A 41 -5.77 -5.62 0.29
C SER A 41 -5.08 -5.08 -0.97
N LEU A 42 -3.75 -5.17 -1.06
CA LEU A 42 -2.98 -4.74 -2.22
C LEU A 42 -3.16 -5.69 -3.40
N ALA A 43 -3.24 -7.00 -3.13
CA ALA A 43 -3.58 -7.98 -4.16
C ALA A 43 -4.96 -7.68 -4.75
N PHE A 44 -5.98 -7.48 -3.91
CA PHE A 44 -7.33 -7.12 -4.35
C PHE A 44 -7.33 -5.82 -5.17
N LEU A 45 -6.64 -4.78 -4.69
CA LEU A 45 -6.58 -3.49 -5.38
C LEU A 45 -5.97 -3.64 -6.78
N TYR A 46 -4.77 -4.21 -6.89
CA TYR A 46 -4.08 -4.31 -8.18
C TYR A 46 -4.64 -5.37 -9.12
N ASN A 47 -5.18 -6.46 -8.59
CA ASN A 47 -5.63 -7.60 -9.39
C ASN A 47 -7.10 -7.53 -9.80
N GLU A 48 -7.94 -6.85 -9.00
CA GLU A 48 -9.40 -6.86 -9.21
C GLU A 48 -10.03 -5.46 -9.22
N ALA A 49 -9.66 -4.58 -8.28
CA ALA A 49 -10.44 -3.37 -8.01
C ALA A 49 -10.07 -2.19 -8.89
N LEU A 50 -8.77 -1.99 -9.16
CA LEU A 50 -8.26 -0.84 -9.90
C LEU A 50 -8.42 -1.03 -11.41
N VAL A 51 -9.05 -0.05 -12.05
CA VAL A 51 -9.07 0.05 -13.52
C VAL A 51 -7.88 0.87 -13.98
N LEU A 52 -6.73 0.23 -14.18
CA LEU A 52 -5.48 0.88 -14.56
C LEU A 52 -5.22 0.82 -16.08
N GLY A 53 -4.48 1.80 -16.58
CA GLY A 53 -3.97 1.79 -17.95
C GLY A 53 -2.75 0.88 -18.11
N GLU A 54 -2.30 0.74 -19.36
CA GLU A 54 -0.97 0.18 -19.65
C GLU A 54 0.12 1.09 -19.05
N PRO A 55 1.15 0.53 -18.38
CA PRO A 55 2.26 1.30 -17.87
C PRO A 55 2.91 2.16 -18.96
N THR A 56 3.23 3.40 -18.62
CA THR A 56 3.98 4.32 -19.47
C THR A 56 5.47 4.34 -19.14
N LEU A 57 5.87 3.70 -18.04
CA LEU A 57 7.27 3.50 -17.64
C LEU A 57 7.71 2.05 -17.87
N PRO A 58 9.02 1.81 -18.08
CA PRO A 58 9.55 0.47 -18.22
C PRO A 58 9.41 -0.35 -16.92
N LYS A 59 9.29 -1.67 -17.08
CA LYS A 59 9.22 -2.62 -15.95
C LYS A 59 10.46 -2.55 -15.06
N THR A 60 11.64 -2.42 -15.68
CA THR A 60 12.89 -2.13 -14.97
C THR A 60 12.90 -0.66 -14.54
N PRO A 61 13.00 -0.34 -13.25
CA PRO A 61 12.97 1.04 -12.78
C PRO A 61 14.07 1.92 -13.34
N LEU A 62 13.69 3.11 -13.79
CA LEU A 62 14.63 4.14 -14.22
C LEU A 62 15.39 4.71 -13.01
N PRO A 63 16.63 5.17 -13.19
CA PRO A 63 17.31 5.95 -12.15
C PRO A 63 16.54 7.25 -11.87
N PHE A 64 16.77 7.85 -10.70
CA PHE A 64 16.19 9.13 -10.35
C PHE A 64 16.72 10.23 -11.28
N ALA A 65 15.82 10.86 -12.05
CA ALA A 65 16.16 11.89 -13.02
C ALA A 65 16.24 13.31 -12.41
N GLY A 66 16.14 13.44 -11.08
CA GLY A 66 16.01 14.73 -10.41
C GLY A 66 14.56 15.17 -10.20
N VAL A 67 14.38 16.23 -9.41
CA VAL A 67 13.05 16.74 -9.05
C VAL A 67 12.31 17.36 -10.25
N PRO A 68 10.97 17.33 -10.27
CA PRO A 68 10.18 18.00 -11.29
C PRO A 68 10.49 19.50 -11.35
N SER A 69 10.84 20.01 -12.53
CA SER A 69 11.01 21.44 -12.76
C SER A 69 10.87 21.78 -14.25
N SER A 70 10.65 23.06 -14.56
CA SER A 70 10.62 23.54 -15.95
C SER A 70 11.95 23.35 -16.70
N LYS A 71 13.03 23.01 -15.98
CA LYS A 71 14.37 22.76 -16.54
C LYS A 71 14.75 21.28 -16.55
N ASN A 72 13.88 20.39 -16.08
CA ASN A 72 14.12 18.96 -16.03
C ASN A 72 13.05 18.22 -16.87
N PRO A 73 13.26 18.07 -18.19
CA PRO A 73 12.30 17.39 -19.06
C PRO A 73 12.26 15.87 -18.81
N ASP A 74 13.27 15.31 -18.14
CA ASP A 74 13.41 13.88 -17.88
C ASP A 74 12.72 13.44 -16.58
N ALA A 75 12.17 14.39 -15.82
CA ALA A 75 11.41 14.09 -14.61
C ALA A 75 10.19 13.20 -14.93
N PHE A 76 10.00 12.17 -14.11
CA PHE A 76 8.87 11.26 -14.19
C PHE A 76 8.28 11.02 -12.82
N THR A 77 7.07 10.46 -12.79
CA THR A 77 6.42 10.03 -11.54
C THR A 77 6.14 8.53 -11.57
N GLY A 78 6.08 7.93 -10.39
CA GLY A 78 5.70 6.54 -10.17
C GLY A 78 4.32 6.17 -10.70
N ALA A 79 3.47 7.17 -10.95
CA ALA A 79 2.19 7.01 -11.63
C ALA A 79 2.31 6.32 -12.99
N GLY A 80 3.47 6.41 -13.66
CA GLY A 80 3.68 5.70 -14.91
C GLY A 80 3.58 4.16 -14.81
N TYR A 81 3.74 3.59 -13.61
CA TYR A 81 3.47 2.16 -13.37
C TYR A 81 1.98 1.83 -13.30
N HIS A 82 1.12 2.81 -13.03
CA HIS A 82 -0.34 2.71 -13.09
C HIS A 82 -0.90 3.06 -14.47
N GLY A 83 -0.11 3.73 -15.30
CA GLY A 83 -0.39 4.04 -16.69
C GLY A 83 -0.72 5.50 -16.94
N ALA A 84 -1.32 5.78 -18.11
CA ALA A 84 -1.61 7.14 -18.54
C ALA A 84 -2.68 7.84 -17.67
N PHE A 85 -2.57 9.15 -17.55
CA PHE A 85 -3.55 10.02 -16.88
C PHE A 85 -4.76 10.22 -17.79
N ALA A 86 -5.69 9.25 -17.85
CA ALA A 86 -6.90 9.33 -18.67
C ALA A 86 -8.19 9.40 -17.82
N PRO A 87 -9.30 9.94 -18.37
CA PRO A 87 -10.60 10.02 -17.68
C PRO A 87 -11.14 8.68 -17.18
N GLU A 88 -10.91 7.60 -17.90
CA GLU A 88 -11.43 6.26 -17.62
C GLU A 88 -10.63 5.46 -16.59
N TYR A 89 -9.35 5.80 -16.39
CA TYR A 89 -8.49 5.05 -15.49
C TYR A 89 -8.58 5.56 -14.06
N ASP A 90 -8.57 4.62 -13.13
CA ASP A 90 -8.48 4.87 -11.71
C ASP A 90 -7.10 5.42 -11.34
N ARG A 91 -7.06 6.20 -10.25
CA ARG A 91 -5.81 6.67 -9.62
C ARG A 91 -5.62 6.01 -8.28
N PHE A 92 -4.38 5.69 -7.93
CA PHE A 92 -4.07 5.01 -6.69
C PHE A 92 -3.02 5.76 -5.90
N ILE A 93 -3.41 6.25 -4.72
CA ILE A 93 -2.58 7.04 -3.83
C ILE A 93 -2.22 6.19 -2.61
N VAL A 94 -0.92 5.98 -2.37
CA VAL A 94 -0.42 5.30 -1.18
C VAL A 94 0.01 6.34 -0.16
N SER A 95 -0.75 6.48 0.92
CA SER A 95 -0.47 7.43 1.99
C SER A 95 0.70 7.02 2.91
N PRO A 96 0.79 5.75 3.37
CA PRO A 96 1.93 5.32 4.18
C PRO A 96 3.10 4.98 3.27
N ALA A 97 3.92 5.98 2.91
CA ALA A 97 5.08 5.83 2.01
C ALA A 97 6.05 4.69 2.39
N HIS A 98 6.14 4.36 3.68
CA HIS A 98 6.97 3.27 4.20
C HIS A 98 6.48 1.87 3.80
N TYR A 99 5.27 1.74 3.22
CA TYR A 99 4.77 0.49 2.64
C TYR A 99 5.40 0.20 1.26
N ALA A 100 6.31 1.05 0.78
CA ALA A 100 6.99 0.97 -0.51
C ALA A 100 7.44 -0.44 -0.90
N LEU A 101 8.14 -1.17 -0.02
CA LEU A 101 8.59 -2.53 -0.31
C LEU A 101 7.44 -3.50 -0.63
N VAL A 102 6.30 -3.35 0.03
CA VAL A 102 5.09 -4.16 -0.20
C VAL A 102 4.41 -3.74 -1.51
N ILE A 103 4.34 -2.43 -1.79
CA ILE A 103 3.82 -1.88 -3.04
C ILE A 103 4.63 -2.34 -4.24
N TYR A 104 5.95 -2.24 -4.20
CA TYR A 104 6.82 -2.73 -5.27
C TYR A 104 6.66 -4.24 -5.45
N SER A 105 6.55 -4.99 -4.35
CA SER A 105 6.28 -6.42 -4.42
C SER A 105 4.95 -6.72 -5.11
N ALA A 106 3.90 -5.95 -4.83
CA ALA A 106 2.60 -6.08 -5.50
C ALA A 106 2.71 -5.77 -7.01
N LEU A 107 3.38 -4.67 -7.38
CA LEU A 107 3.62 -4.30 -8.78
C LEU A 107 4.38 -5.37 -9.55
N ILE A 108 5.35 -6.05 -8.91
CA ILE A 108 6.05 -7.20 -9.50
C ILE A 108 5.08 -8.38 -9.70
N GLN A 109 4.26 -8.70 -8.69
CA GLN A 109 3.31 -9.82 -8.76
C GLN A 109 2.24 -9.63 -9.85
N VAL A 110 1.84 -8.39 -10.12
CA VAL A 110 0.91 -8.08 -11.22
C VAL A 110 1.62 -7.75 -12.54
N GLY A 111 2.94 -7.97 -12.62
CA GLY A 111 3.72 -7.86 -13.85
C GLY A 111 3.94 -6.43 -14.37
N ARG A 112 3.71 -5.41 -13.52
CA ARG A 112 3.96 -3.99 -13.82
C ARG A 112 5.41 -3.57 -13.54
N MET A 113 6.13 -4.31 -12.70
CA MET A 113 7.58 -4.18 -12.48
C MET A 113 8.30 -5.48 -12.84
N ASP A 114 9.60 -5.37 -13.13
CA ASP A 114 10.47 -6.52 -13.42
C ASP A 114 10.66 -7.42 -12.20
N GLU A 115 10.83 -8.73 -12.40
CA GLU A 115 10.95 -9.71 -11.30
C GLU A 115 12.15 -9.44 -10.37
N ASN A 116 13.20 -8.80 -10.90
CA ASN A 116 14.43 -8.44 -10.19
C ASN A 116 14.46 -6.96 -9.79
N ALA A 117 13.36 -6.21 -9.95
CA ALA A 117 13.35 -4.77 -9.69
C ALA A 117 13.72 -4.37 -8.26
N LEU A 118 13.59 -5.28 -7.28
CA LEU A 118 14.02 -5.04 -5.90
C LEU A 118 15.54 -5.05 -5.71
N ASP A 119 16.33 -5.44 -6.70
CA ASP A 119 17.80 -5.30 -6.66
C ASP A 119 18.22 -3.83 -6.66
N HIS A 120 17.35 -2.94 -7.15
CA HIS A 120 17.50 -1.48 -7.12
C HIS A 120 17.01 -0.84 -5.82
N PHE A 121 16.46 -1.62 -4.88
CA PHE A 121 15.84 -1.08 -3.67
C PHE A 121 16.84 -0.33 -2.79
N ASN A 122 16.50 0.91 -2.47
CA ASN A 122 17.23 1.81 -1.59
C ASN A 122 18.71 1.98 -1.97
N ARG A 123 18.99 2.06 -3.29
CA ARG A 123 20.32 2.35 -3.85
C ARG A 123 20.42 3.83 -4.25
N ASP A 124 21.59 4.43 -4.01
CA ASP A 124 21.87 5.82 -4.38
C ASP A 124 21.61 6.06 -5.87
N GLY A 125 20.92 7.16 -6.19
CA GLY A 125 20.54 7.51 -7.56
C GLY A 125 19.43 6.64 -8.17
N GLY A 126 18.87 5.68 -7.43
CA GLY A 126 17.74 4.86 -7.86
C GLY A 126 16.38 5.52 -7.59
N SER A 127 15.32 4.98 -8.20
CA SER A 127 13.92 5.40 -7.94
C SER A 127 13.16 4.48 -6.98
N VAL A 128 13.70 3.30 -6.68
CA VAL A 128 13.06 2.29 -5.82
C VAL A 128 13.42 2.57 -4.36
N GLU A 129 12.80 3.58 -3.76
CA GLU A 129 13.18 4.08 -2.43
C GLU A 129 12.61 3.24 -1.28
N MET A 130 13.29 3.22 -0.13
CA MET A 130 12.76 2.53 1.06
C MET A 130 11.50 3.20 1.61
N ILE A 131 11.46 4.53 1.56
CA ILE A 131 10.28 5.35 1.84
C ILE A 131 9.92 5.97 0.50
N GLY A 132 8.78 5.59 -0.07
CA GLY A 132 8.45 6.00 -1.43
C GLY A 132 8.22 7.50 -1.54
N ALA A 133 8.66 8.06 -2.67
CA ALA A 133 8.36 9.43 -3.10
C ALA A 133 7.65 9.41 -4.46
N GLU A 134 7.25 10.56 -4.99
CA GLU A 134 6.46 10.66 -6.22
C GLU A 134 7.14 10.09 -7.47
N HIS A 135 8.46 9.91 -7.47
CA HIS A 135 9.21 9.24 -8.55
C HIS A 135 9.29 7.72 -8.37
N SER A 136 8.97 7.22 -7.18
CA SER A 136 9.06 5.80 -6.87
C SER A 136 7.95 4.98 -7.49
N PRO A 137 8.20 3.73 -7.93
CA PRO A 137 7.19 2.93 -8.62
C PRO A 137 5.85 2.82 -7.88
N GLY A 138 4.74 3.18 -8.55
CA GLY A 138 3.38 3.15 -7.97
C GLY A 138 3.05 4.29 -7.01
N MET A 139 3.98 5.18 -6.70
CA MET A 139 3.72 6.37 -5.90
C MET A 139 3.38 7.52 -6.84
N GLU A 140 2.15 8.03 -6.77
CA GLU A 140 1.69 9.07 -7.70
C GLU A 140 1.88 10.51 -7.17
N VAL A 141 2.09 10.64 -5.87
CA VAL A 141 2.28 11.89 -5.14
C VAL A 141 3.32 11.66 -4.04
N THR A 142 3.97 12.72 -3.58
CA THR A 142 4.89 12.65 -2.45
C THR A 142 4.09 12.43 -1.18
N THR A 143 4.33 11.33 -0.48
CA THR A 143 3.73 11.07 0.84
C THR A 143 4.84 10.87 1.89
N GLY A 144 4.54 10.25 3.02
CA GLY A 144 5.52 10.01 4.10
C GLY A 144 5.30 10.88 5.32
N SER A 145 4.80 12.12 5.14
CA SER A 145 4.05 12.77 6.21
C SER A 145 2.64 12.18 6.22
N LEU A 146 2.31 11.47 7.30
CA LEU A 146 1.02 10.78 7.46
C LEU A 146 -0.17 11.74 7.24
N ALA A 147 -1.31 11.20 6.82
CA ALA A 147 -2.56 11.89 6.49
C ALA A 147 -2.56 12.83 5.26
N GLN A 148 -1.41 13.30 4.78
CA GLN A 148 -1.37 14.19 3.61
C GLN A 148 -1.88 13.52 2.32
N GLY A 149 -1.63 12.22 2.18
CA GLY A 149 -2.07 11.44 1.02
C GLY A 149 -3.58 11.50 0.79
N LEU A 150 -4.38 11.43 1.87
CA LEU A 150 -5.84 11.52 1.78
C LEU A 150 -6.31 12.89 1.29
N SER A 151 -5.71 13.98 1.78
CA SER A 151 -6.05 15.35 1.35
C SER A 151 -5.71 15.59 -0.12
N MET A 152 -4.55 15.13 -0.59
CA MET A 152 -4.20 15.24 -2.01
C MET A 152 -5.14 14.40 -2.88
N ALA A 153 -5.41 13.16 -2.47
CA ALA A 153 -6.32 12.27 -3.17
C ALA A 153 -7.75 12.83 -3.25
N SER A 154 -8.26 13.44 -2.18
CA SER A 154 -9.60 14.05 -2.19
C SER A 154 -9.67 15.26 -3.13
N GLY A 155 -8.62 16.08 -3.20
CA GLY A 155 -8.51 17.15 -4.19
C GLY A 155 -8.54 16.63 -5.63
N ILE A 156 -7.79 15.55 -5.91
CA ILE A 156 -7.81 14.87 -7.21
C ILE A 156 -9.23 14.36 -7.50
N ALA A 157 -9.83 13.63 -6.57
CA ALA A 157 -11.17 13.05 -6.72
C ALA A 157 -12.23 14.13 -6.99
N TRP A 158 -12.16 15.25 -6.26
CA TRP A 158 -13.06 16.37 -6.45
C TRP A 158 -12.93 16.99 -7.84
N ALA A 159 -11.70 17.21 -8.30
CA ALA A 159 -11.43 17.75 -9.63
C ALA A 159 -11.96 16.82 -10.73
N ARG A 160 -11.72 15.50 -10.61
CA ARG A 160 -12.23 14.48 -11.55
C ARG A 160 -13.76 14.48 -11.60
N LYS A 161 -14.42 14.51 -10.44
CA LYS A 161 -15.88 14.58 -10.33
C LYS A 161 -16.45 15.80 -11.04
N ARG A 162 -15.83 16.97 -10.86
CA ARG A 162 -16.25 18.22 -11.51
C ARG A 162 -16.07 18.21 -13.03
N ARG A 163 -15.12 17.41 -13.53
CA ARG A 163 -14.89 17.21 -14.97
C ARG A 163 -15.74 16.09 -15.56
N GLY A 164 -16.52 15.37 -14.76
CA GLY A 164 -17.32 14.23 -15.21
C GLY A 164 -16.47 13.01 -15.60
N GLU A 165 -15.25 12.90 -15.08
CA GLU A 165 -14.37 11.76 -15.37
C GLU A 165 -14.84 10.51 -14.61
N PRO A 166 -15.01 9.36 -15.30
CA PRO A 166 -15.59 8.16 -14.69
C PRO A 166 -14.61 7.38 -13.79
N GLY A 167 -13.30 7.48 -14.00
CA GLY A 167 -12.31 6.78 -13.18
C GLY A 167 -12.23 7.32 -11.75
N LYS A 168 -12.06 6.40 -10.82
CA LYS A 168 -12.14 6.60 -9.37
C LYS A 168 -10.77 7.00 -8.80
N VAL A 169 -10.77 7.51 -7.59
CA VAL A 169 -9.53 7.68 -6.81
C VAL A 169 -9.55 6.69 -5.66
N TRP A 170 -8.55 5.84 -5.60
CA TRP A 170 -8.32 4.91 -4.51
C TRP A 170 -7.18 5.41 -3.64
N VAL A 171 -7.34 5.25 -2.33
CA VAL A 171 -6.33 5.63 -1.34
C VAL A 171 -6.05 4.42 -0.46
N TYR A 172 -4.79 4.12 -0.25
CA TYR A 172 -4.34 3.19 0.77
C TYR A 172 -3.80 3.94 1.98
N MET A 173 -4.28 3.60 3.17
CA MET A 173 -3.92 4.25 4.43
C MET A 173 -3.58 3.22 5.50
N SER A 174 -2.88 3.65 6.55
CA SER A 174 -2.78 2.91 7.81
C SER A 174 -3.72 3.50 8.87
N ASP A 175 -4.11 2.72 9.87
CA ASP A 175 -4.93 3.17 11.00
C ASP A 175 -4.26 4.28 11.83
N GLY A 176 -2.93 4.25 11.96
CA GLY A 176 -2.15 5.32 12.60
C GLY A 176 -2.42 6.72 12.01
N GLU A 177 -2.75 6.83 10.73
CA GLU A 177 -3.04 8.12 10.08
C GLU A 177 -4.33 8.78 10.60
N PHE A 178 -5.22 8.06 11.27
CA PHE A 178 -6.39 8.64 11.93
C PHE A 178 -6.06 9.31 13.26
N GLN A 179 -4.81 9.24 13.72
CA GLN A 179 -4.31 10.04 14.84
C GLN A 179 -3.98 11.48 14.41
N GLU A 180 -3.79 11.71 13.10
CA GLU A 180 -3.56 13.04 12.55
C GLU A 180 -4.88 13.81 12.36
N GLY A 181 -4.92 15.05 12.86
CA GLY A 181 -6.10 15.92 12.75
C GLY A 181 -6.54 16.15 11.31
N GLN A 182 -5.57 16.25 10.39
CA GLN A 182 -5.80 16.47 8.96
C GLN A 182 -6.69 15.39 8.31
N THR A 183 -6.63 14.14 8.79
CA THR A 183 -7.50 13.06 8.29
C THR A 183 -8.98 13.40 8.52
N TRP A 184 -9.30 13.93 9.70
CA TRP A 184 -10.66 14.29 10.09
C TRP A 184 -11.16 15.55 9.35
N GLU A 185 -10.30 16.54 9.17
CA GLU A 185 -10.59 17.71 8.32
C GLU A 185 -10.93 17.28 6.90
N CYS A 186 -10.15 16.35 6.33
CA CYS A 186 -10.38 15.84 4.99
C CYS A 186 -11.70 15.06 4.88
N LEU A 187 -12.04 14.22 5.87
CA LEU A 187 -13.32 13.50 5.90
C LEU A 187 -14.51 14.48 5.89
N ALA A 188 -14.45 15.53 6.70
CA ALA A 188 -15.47 16.58 6.73
C ALA A 188 -15.60 17.29 5.37
N ALA A 189 -14.46 17.64 4.75
CA ALA A 189 -14.45 18.27 3.43
C ALA A 189 -15.01 17.36 2.33
N MET A 190 -14.65 16.07 2.32
CA MET A 190 -15.17 15.09 1.37
C MET A 190 -16.69 14.93 1.48
N SER A 191 -17.21 14.87 2.70
CA SER A 191 -18.64 14.80 2.97
C SER A 191 -19.37 16.06 2.50
N TYR A 192 -18.87 17.25 2.86
CA TYR A 192 -19.46 18.53 2.45
C TYR A 192 -19.54 18.68 0.93
N HIS A 193 -18.46 18.34 0.22
CA HIS A 193 -18.40 18.41 -1.23
C HIS A 193 -19.04 17.21 -1.94
N GLY A 194 -19.52 16.21 -1.18
CA GLY A 194 -20.11 14.99 -1.70
C GLY A 194 -19.18 14.20 -2.61
N ILE A 195 -17.90 14.06 -2.24
CA ILE A 195 -16.88 13.35 -3.02
C ILE A 195 -17.10 11.84 -2.86
N ASP A 196 -17.85 11.24 -3.78
CA ASP A 196 -18.27 9.83 -3.77
C ASP A 196 -17.53 8.95 -4.79
N ASN A 197 -16.65 9.55 -5.60
CA ASN A 197 -15.77 8.85 -6.52
C ASN A 197 -14.43 8.44 -5.88
N ILE A 198 -14.25 8.71 -4.58
CA ILE A 198 -13.09 8.28 -3.79
C ILE A 198 -13.40 7.03 -2.96
N ARG A 199 -12.41 6.14 -2.86
CA ARG A 199 -12.44 4.92 -2.05
C ARG A 199 -11.17 4.83 -1.22
N VAL A 200 -11.31 4.65 0.08
CA VAL A 200 -10.19 4.56 1.02
C VAL A 200 -10.16 3.15 1.59
N VAL A 201 -9.03 2.47 1.45
CA VAL A 201 -8.75 1.20 2.14
C VAL A 201 -7.76 1.50 3.25
N VAL A 202 -8.11 1.12 4.48
CA VAL A 202 -7.31 1.36 5.67
C VAL A 202 -6.84 0.02 6.22
N ASP A 203 -5.53 -0.14 6.35
CA ASP A 203 -4.91 -1.23 7.08
C ASP A 203 -5.05 -0.99 8.60
N VAL A 204 -5.98 -1.68 9.24
CA VAL A 204 -6.24 -1.59 10.69
C VAL A 204 -5.55 -2.75 11.40
N ASN A 205 -4.21 -2.69 11.43
CA ASN A 205 -3.35 -3.70 12.04
C ASN A 205 -3.10 -3.47 13.54
N ARG A 206 -3.58 -2.35 14.10
CA ARG A 206 -3.50 -1.97 15.51
C ARG A 206 -2.07 -1.82 16.03
N GLN A 207 -1.13 -1.50 15.15
CA GLN A 207 0.28 -1.33 15.49
C GLN A 207 0.85 -0.06 14.85
N GLN A 208 1.72 0.62 15.59
CA GLN A 208 2.50 1.76 15.12
C GLN A 208 3.97 1.65 15.54
N CYS A 209 4.78 2.65 15.21
CA CYS A 209 6.23 2.63 15.46
C CYS A 209 6.57 2.38 16.94
N ASP A 210 5.86 3.04 17.85
CA ASP A 210 6.11 2.95 19.30
C ASP A 210 5.42 1.76 19.99
N GLY A 211 4.65 0.95 19.24
CA GLY A 211 4.06 -0.28 19.75
C GLY A 211 2.60 -0.46 19.36
N ALA A 212 1.83 -1.12 20.22
CA ALA A 212 0.41 -1.36 19.97
C ALA A 212 -0.36 -0.04 20.06
N MET A 213 -1.33 0.16 19.18
CA MET A 213 -2.18 1.37 19.18
C MET A 213 -2.82 1.62 20.55
N SER A 214 -3.28 0.57 21.23
CA SER A 214 -3.88 0.62 22.56
C SER A 214 -2.95 1.12 23.67
N SER A 215 -1.63 1.08 23.46
CA SER A 215 -0.62 1.58 24.41
C SER A 215 -0.04 2.95 24.04
N VAL A 216 -0.34 3.45 22.84
CA VAL A 216 0.19 4.74 22.36
C VAL A 216 -0.93 5.78 22.27
N LEU A 217 -1.90 5.56 21.38
CA LEU A 217 -3.10 6.40 21.28
C LEU A 217 -4.25 5.58 20.66
N ASP A 218 -5.19 5.16 21.50
CA ASP A 218 -6.34 4.38 21.05
C ASP A 218 -7.35 5.24 20.30
N LEU A 219 -7.80 4.75 19.14
CA LEU A 219 -8.82 5.38 18.30
C LEU A 219 -10.25 4.98 18.68
N GLY A 220 -10.43 4.01 19.58
CA GLY A 220 -11.73 3.54 20.05
C GLY A 220 -12.60 3.01 18.91
N ASP A 221 -13.88 3.40 18.88
CA ASP A 221 -14.81 3.04 17.81
C ASP A 221 -14.56 3.87 16.54
N LEU A 222 -13.49 3.50 15.82
CA LEU A 222 -13.11 4.14 14.56
C LEU A 222 -14.23 4.10 13.49
N PRO A 223 -14.96 2.98 13.28
CA PRO A 223 -16.10 2.96 12.36
C PRO A 223 -17.16 4.03 12.68
N ALA A 224 -17.57 4.16 13.94
CA ALA A 224 -18.57 5.15 14.35
C ALA A 224 -18.07 6.58 14.16
N ARG A 225 -16.80 6.85 14.48
CA ARG A 225 -16.18 8.17 14.24
C ARG A 225 -16.13 8.52 12.76
N ILE A 226 -15.75 7.59 11.88
CA ILE A 226 -15.71 7.86 10.44
C ILE A 226 -17.13 8.10 9.89
N ALA A 227 -18.10 7.31 10.34
CA ALA A 227 -19.49 7.48 9.95
C ALA A 227 -20.07 8.83 10.39
N SER A 228 -19.70 9.35 11.57
CA SER A 228 -20.17 10.65 12.05
C SER A 228 -19.63 11.83 11.24
N PHE A 229 -18.51 11.66 10.52
CA PHE A 229 -17.98 12.62 9.54
C PHE A 229 -18.64 12.50 8.15
N GLY A 230 -19.65 11.65 8.00
CA GLY A 230 -20.48 11.53 6.79
C GLY A 230 -19.95 10.56 5.73
N ALA A 231 -18.86 9.85 6.00
CA ALA A 231 -18.38 8.79 5.13
C ALA A 231 -19.24 7.52 5.25
N THR A 232 -19.33 6.75 4.17
CA THR A 232 -19.79 5.36 4.23
C THR A 232 -18.65 4.51 4.76
N CYS A 233 -18.80 3.92 5.94
CA CYS A 233 -17.78 3.07 6.54
C CYS A 233 -18.16 1.59 6.47
N ARG A 234 -17.22 0.74 6.07
CA ARG A 234 -17.34 -0.73 6.13
C ARG A 234 -16.15 -1.27 6.90
N SER A 235 -16.41 -1.91 8.04
CA SER A 235 -15.40 -2.64 8.80
C SER A 235 -15.48 -4.12 8.42
N ILE A 236 -14.39 -4.68 7.92
CA ILE A 236 -14.32 -6.04 7.40
C ILE A 236 -13.15 -6.80 8.02
N ASP A 237 -13.16 -8.13 7.87
CA ASP A 237 -11.95 -8.93 8.01
C ASP A 237 -11.00 -8.60 6.84
N GLY A 238 -9.81 -8.09 7.17
CA GLY A 238 -8.80 -7.68 6.20
C GLY A 238 -8.05 -8.83 5.54
N HIS A 239 -8.32 -10.08 5.93
CA HIS A 239 -7.78 -11.28 5.31
C HIS A 239 -8.83 -12.07 4.52
N ASP A 240 -10.06 -11.55 4.42
CA ASP A 240 -11.13 -12.11 3.59
C ASP A 240 -11.32 -11.29 2.30
N LEU A 241 -10.86 -11.85 1.17
CA LEU A 241 -11.02 -11.24 -0.15
C LEU A 241 -12.49 -11.12 -0.59
N GLN A 242 -13.40 -11.99 -0.12
CA GLN A 242 -14.83 -11.83 -0.41
C GLN A 242 -15.40 -10.62 0.32
N ALA A 243 -14.94 -10.35 1.55
CA ALA A 243 -15.35 -9.16 2.29
C ALA A 243 -14.89 -7.87 1.59
N PHE A 244 -13.69 -7.85 0.99
CA PHE A 244 -13.24 -6.74 0.15
C PHE A 244 -14.15 -6.51 -1.07
N ARG A 245 -14.45 -7.58 -1.82
CA ARG A 245 -15.34 -7.51 -2.99
C ARG A 245 -16.72 -6.97 -2.62
N ALA A 246 -17.28 -7.41 -1.50
CA ALA A 246 -18.56 -6.91 -0.99
C ALA A 246 -18.46 -5.42 -0.58
N ALA A 247 -17.43 -5.04 0.18
CA ALA A 247 -17.24 -3.68 0.66
C ALA A 247 -17.03 -2.67 -0.47
N ALA A 248 -16.23 -3.00 -1.49
CA ALA A 248 -15.94 -2.15 -2.63
C ALA A 248 -17.19 -1.79 -3.47
N ASN A 249 -18.21 -2.65 -3.43
CA ASN A 249 -19.49 -2.46 -4.12
C ASN A 249 -20.54 -1.72 -3.29
N SER A 250 -20.21 -1.27 -2.07
CA SER A 250 -21.16 -0.67 -1.13
C SER A 250 -21.14 0.87 -1.11
N SER A 251 -20.58 1.50 -2.14
CA SER A 251 -20.52 2.97 -2.25
C SER A 251 -21.91 3.60 -2.31
N GLU A 252 -22.08 4.72 -1.61
CA GLU A 252 -23.32 5.49 -1.58
C GLU A 252 -23.12 6.83 -2.31
N ALA A 253 -24.17 7.32 -2.98
CA ALA A 253 -24.11 8.61 -3.65
C ALA A 253 -23.80 9.73 -2.64
N ARG A 254 -22.95 10.67 -3.06
CA ARG A 254 -22.48 11.81 -2.27
C ARG A 254 -21.70 11.47 -0.98
N ARG A 255 -21.30 10.22 -0.76
CA ARG A 255 -20.50 9.83 0.41
C ARG A 255 -19.18 9.17 -0.02
N PRO A 256 -18.03 9.57 0.56
CA PRO A 256 -16.80 8.83 0.35
C PRO A 256 -16.93 7.43 0.98
N LEU A 257 -16.37 6.41 0.33
CA LEU A 257 -16.33 5.05 0.87
C LEU A 257 -15.01 4.83 1.62
N VAL A 258 -15.08 4.42 2.88
CA VAL A 258 -13.94 3.99 3.69
C VAL A 258 -14.13 2.53 4.09
N ILE A 259 -13.15 1.70 3.75
CA ILE A 259 -13.08 0.28 4.06
C ILE A 259 -11.99 0.11 5.12
N LEU A 260 -12.39 -0.19 6.34
CA LEU A 260 -11.50 -0.55 7.45
C LEU A 260 -11.24 -2.05 7.38
N ALA A 261 -10.06 -2.43 6.91
CA ALA A 261 -9.61 -3.81 6.86
C ALA A 261 -8.94 -4.15 8.20
N ASN A 262 -9.60 -4.92 9.06
CA ASN A 262 -9.01 -5.36 10.33
C ASN A 262 -8.04 -6.50 10.05
N THR A 263 -6.76 -6.25 10.28
CA THR A 263 -5.67 -7.14 9.85
C THR A 263 -4.80 -7.55 11.03
N SER A 264 -4.00 -8.59 10.82
CA SER A 264 -2.98 -9.05 11.73
C SER A 264 -1.60 -8.70 11.17
N PRO A 265 -0.72 -8.03 11.94
CA PRO A 265 0.62 -7.65 11.47
C PRO A 265 1.60 -8.85 11.42
N TYR A 266 1.11 -10.07 11.62
CA TYR A 266 1.85 -11.33 11.49
C TYR A 266 1.06 -12.40 10.71
N GLU A 267 0.03 -12.00 9.95
CA GLU A 267 -0.70 -12.91 9.06
C GLU A 267 0.19 -13.56 8.01
N GLY A 268 0.07 -14.88 7.87
CA GLY A 268 0.93 -15.70 7.01
C GLY A 268 2.39 -15.84 7.49
N MET A 269 2.78 -15.17 8.58
CA MET A 269 4.11 -15.31 9.20
C MET A 269 4.01 -15.35 10.75
N PRO A 270 3.30 -16.33 11.33
CA PRO A 270 2.98 -16.35 12.76
C PRO A 270 4.21 -16.30 13.68
N PHE A 271 5.39 -16.74 13.23
CA PHE A 271 6.64 -16.56 13.97
C PHE A 271 6.92 -15.10 14.36
N LEU A 272 6.51 -14.12 13.54
CA LEU A 272 6.70 -12.68 13.83
C LEU A 272 5.98 -12.22 15.09
N LYS A 273 4.94 -12.94 15.53
CA LYS A 273 4.21 -12.63 16.77
C LYS A 273 5.13 -12.56 17.99
N LYS A 274 6.25 -13.30 18.00
CA LYS A 274 7.27 -13.23 19.07
C LYS A 274 7.85 -11.83 19.26
N ARG A 275 7.84 -11.00 18.22
CA ARG A 275 8.35 -9.62 18.26
C ARG A 275 7.28 -8.60 18.62
N PHE A 276 6.00 -8.97 18.70
CA PHE A 276 4.91 -8.04 18.97
C PHE A 276 5.06 -7.38 20.35
N PRO A 277 4.90 -6.05 20.46
CA PRO A 277 4.42 -5.09 19.45
C PRO A 277 5.51 -4.38 18.60
N ARG A 278 6.77 -4.83 18.65
CA ARG A 278 7.92 -4.21 17.99
C ARG A 278 8.34 -4.96 16.72
N LEU A 279 7.46 -4.94 15.70
CA LEU A 279 7.71 -5.51 14.36
C LEU A 279 7.57 -4.51 13.20
N HIS A 280 7.39 -3.21 13.49
CA HIS A 280 7.15 -2.19 12.47
C HIS A 280 8.25 -2.13 11.39
N TYR A 281 9.52 -2.27 11.80
CA TYR A 281 10.64 -2.53 10.91
C TYR A 281 11.53 -3.60 11.54
N VAL A 282 11.69 -4.73 10.87
CA VAL A 282 12.46 -5.86 11.39
C VAL A 282 13.93 -5.65 11.02
N ARG A 283 14.79 -5.57 12.02
CA ARG A 283 16.25 -5.74 11.92
C ARG A 283 16.69 -6.89 12.81
N PHE A 284 17.74 -7.58 12.39
CA PHE A 284 18.36 -8.66 13.15
C PHE A 284 19.45 -8.11 14.05
N LYS A 285 19.48 -8.57 15.29
CA LYS A 285 20.50 -8.23 16.30
C LYS A 285 21.70 -9.18 16.21
N SER A 286 21.50 -10.39 15.70
CA SER A 286 22.53 -11.41 15.54
C SER A 286 22.27 -12.28 14.30
N ALA A 287 23.30 -13.00 13.85
CA ALA A 287 23.17 -14.01 12.80
C ALA A 287 22.23 -15.15 13.21
N GLU A 288 22.26 -15.54 14.49
CA GLU A 288 21.37 -16.56 15.06
C GLU A 288 19.89 -16.14 15.00
N GLU A 289 19.56 -14.89 15.35
CA GLU A 289 18.17 -14.38 15.22
C GLU A 289 17.70 -14.39 13.77
N ARG A 290 18.60 -14.02 12.84
CA ARG A 290 18.31 -14.06 11.40
C ARG A 290 18.07 -15.50 10.93
N GLU A 291 18.91 -16.45 11.34
CA GLU A 291 18.81 -17.86 10.97
C GLU A 291 17.55 -18.53 11.54
N GLU A 292 17.20 -18.26 12.80
CA GLU A 292 15.97 -18.75 13.43
C GLU A 292 14.74 -18.23 12.65
N MET A 293 14.70 -16.93 12.37
CA MET A 293 13.60 -16.32 11.61
C MET A 293 13.53 -16.83 10.17
N GLN A 294 14.69 -16.96 9.51
CA GLN A 294 14.79 -17.49 8.16
C GLN A 294 14.21 -18.90 8.08
N THR A 295 14.58 -19.76 9.03
CA THR A 295 14.12 -21.16 9.06
C THR A 295 12.62 -21.24 9.32
N ALA A 296 12.13 -20.53 10.34
CA ALA A 296 10.73 -20.58 10.73
C ALA A 296 9.82 -20.00 9.65
N ILE A 297 10.04 -18.74 9.26
CA ILE A 297 9.18 -18.08 8.26
C ILE A 297 9.40 -18.66 6.85
N GLY A 298 10.61 -19.10 6.53
CA GLY A 298 10.89 -19.78 5.26
C GLY A 298 10.05 -21.06 5.10
N THR A 299 9.84 -21.79 6.21
CA THR A 299 8.94 -22.95 6.24
C THR A 299 7.48 -22.54 6.11
N GLU A 300 7.04 -21.51 6.85
CA GLU A 300 5.67 -20.97 6.79
C GLU A 300 5.28 -20.54 5.37
N LEU A 301 6.20 -19.89 4.65
CA LEU A 301 5.99 -19.36 3.30
C LEU A 301 6.42 -20.30 2.18
N ARG A 302 6.96 -21.49 2.50
CA ARG A 302 7.50 -22.46 1.53
C ARG A 302 8.54 -21.84 0.59
N VAL A 303 9.47 -21.08 1.15
CA VAL A 303 10.58 -20.43 0.43
C VAL A 303 11.74 -21.41 0.32
N ASP A 304 12.30 -21.58 -0.88
CA ASP A 304 13.54 -22.34 -1.06
C ASP A 304 14.71 -21.55 -0.46
N PRO A 305 15.51 -22.12 0.46
CA PRO A 305 16.72 -21.48 0.98
C PRO A 305 17.67 -20.94 -0.10
N ALA A 306 17.72 -21.55 -1.29
CA ALA A 306 18.53 -21.09 -2.42
C ALA A 306 18.09 -19.71 -2.95
N GLU A 307 16.84 -19.30 -2.69
CA GLU A 307 16.37 -17.97 -3.03
C GLU A 307 16.84 -16.92 -2.05
N ILE A 308 17.23 -17.28 -0.84
CA ILE A 308 17.83 -16.33 0.10
C ILE A 308 19.34 -16.24 -0.15
N ALA A 309 19.97 -17.35 -0.56
CA ALA A 309 21.41 -17.44 -0.82
C ALA A 309 21.88 -16.67 -2.07
N ARG A 310 20.99 -16.32 -3.00
CA ARG A 310 21.29 -15.43 -4.13
C ARG A 310 21.51 -14.00 -3.62
N ALA A 311 22.76 -13.67 -3.27
CA ALA A 311 23.23 -12.32 -2.96
C ALA A 311 24.54 -12.05 -3.72
#